data_AF-A0A246RLM5-F1
#
_entry.id   AF-A0A246RLM5-F1
#
_cell.length_a   1.000
_cell.length_b   1.000
_cell.length_c   1.000
_cell.angle_alpha   90.00
_cell.angle_beta   90.00
_cell.angle_gamma   90.00
#
_symmetry.space_group_name_H-M   'P 1'
#
loop_
_entity.id
_entity.type
_entity.pdbx_description
1 polymer ?
#
loop_
_entity_poly.entity_id
_entity_poly.type
_entity_poly.pdbx_seq_one_letter_code
_entity_poly.pdbx_strand_id
1 'polypeptide(L)'
;MSAGPTLAWDDGAIVTVDQTALPHRHNVLRITTVDELVDAIARLAIRGAPALGIAGALGVALSAYRHGADEPVRRDAARLAAARPTAVNLAWGVDRALSRLAEGADAVLAEATALAAEDERVNRAASSRAADLLRGLCRRPRLRILTHCHTGRLATGGVGTALGAVHHLAGQGQVEMVFATETRPLLQGARLTVWELRDAAIPHRLLVDSAAASALAAGLVDCVVVGADRIAANGDVANKIGTYPLAVAAARHRVPFVVVAPESTIDGATPDGAAISIEQRPSDEVTSVAGVDTTCAGTQAFNPAFDVTPGDLVTAIVTEDRVWYPADPGTGDLADRIDRLATMVEDFPRPGVRFRDLAGVYAQPATFGAAAHALAAAYRDAFSHVVAVEARGFTLGTAVALAAGKPLVLVRKAGKLPGPLRSVKYDLEYGEDVLEMQESAVPPDGRVLIVDDVLATGGTLAAVAKLVTEGGAGVAGFGVLLELAGLGGVRRLHPHRLVALRTDRS
;
A
#
# COMPACT_ATOMS: atom_id res chain seq x y z
N MET A 1 -9.20 29.08 16.97
CA MET A 1 -9.00 28.30 15.74
C MET A 1 -8.43 29.23 14.68
N SER A 2 -7.14 29.10 14.36
CA SER A 2 -6.54 29.85 13.26
C SER A 2 -6.93 29.17 11.94
N ALA A 3 -8.11 29.52 11.44
CA ALA A 3 -8.69 29.01 10.19
C ALA A 3 -8.17 29.80 8.97
N GLY A 4 -6.86 30.06 8.92
CA GLY A 4 -6.23 30.66 7.74
C GLY A 4 -5.75 29.57 6.78
N PRO A 5 -5.82 29.78 5.45
CA PRO A 5 -5.17 28.91 4.48
C PRO A 5 -3.65 28.90 4.70
N THR A 6 -3.00 27.78 4.37
CA THR A 6 -1.55 27.61 4.51
C THR A 6 -0.75 28.66 3.76
N LEU A 7 -1.20 28.99 2.54
CA LEU A 7 -0.69 30.05 1.69
C LEU A 7 -1.91 30.76 1.10
N ALA A 8 -2.00 32.08 1.30
CA ALA A 8 -3.05 32.92 0.73
C ALA A 8 -2.45 34.06 -0.08
N TRP A 9 -3.17 34.48 -1.11
CA TRP A 9 -2.97 35.79 -1.71
C TRP A 9 -3.80 36.84 -0.96
N ASP A 10 -3.16 37.92 -0.55
CA ASP A 10 -3.80 39.04 0.15
C ASP A 10 -3.19 40.37 -0.30
N ASP A 11 -3.89 41.07 -1.19
CA ASP A 11 -3.56 42.40 -1.68
C ASP A 11 -2.07 42.59 -2.07
N GLY A 12 -1.63 41.86 -3.10
CA GLY A 12 -0.27 41.97 -3.62
C GLY A 12 0.80 41.36 -2.71
N ALA A 13 0.41 40.47 -1.80
CA ALA A 13 1.30 39.73 -0.92
C ALA A 13 0.86 38.27 -0.76
N ILE A 14 1.83 37.41 -0.45
CA ILE A 14 1.62 36.02 -0.05
C ILE A 14 1.64 35.97 1.47
N VAL A 15 0.58 35.45 2.08
CA VAL A 15 0.42 35.32 3.52
C VAL A 15 0.52 33.85 3.92
N THR A 16 1.41 33.54 4.86
CA THR A 16 1.66 32.16 5.32
C THR A 16 2.19 32.12 6.74
N VAL A 17 2.09 30.98 7.41
CA VAL A 17 2.66 30.79 8.75
C VAL A 17 4.16 30.50 8.65
N ASP A 18 4.97 31.15 9.48
CA ASP A 18 6.39 30.82 9.60
C ASP A 18 6.57 29.48 10.32
N GLN A 19 6.76 28.41 9.55
CA GLN A 19 6.94 27.07 10.12
C GLN A 19 8.23 26.93 10.93
N THR A 20 9.22 27.83 10.81
CA THR A 20 10.44 27.80 11.64
C THR A 20 10.19 28.34 13.05
N ALA A 21 9.18 29.21 13.22
CA ALA A 21 8.83 29.80 14.50
C ALA A 21 7.99 28.86 15.40
N LEU A 22 7.31 27.89 14.78
CA LEU A 22 6.53 26.87 15.49
C LEU A 22 7.44 25.88 16.25
N PRO A 23 7.00 25.35 17.41
CA PRO A 23 5.69 25.54 18.03
C PRO A 23 5.60 26.74 18.99
N HIS A 24 6.71 27.46 19.22
CA HIS A 24 6.81 28.46 20.29
C HIS A 24 6.14 29.79 19.95
N ARG A 25 6.17 30.18 18.67
CA ARG A 25 5.55 31.42 18.19
C ARG A 25 4.75 31.13 16.93
N HIS A 26 3.52 31.63 16.91
CA HIS A 26 2.67 31.60 15.73
C HIS A 26 2.83 32.94 14.99
N ASN A 27 3.83 32.99 14.11
CA ASN A 27 4.12 34.17 13.30
C ASN A 27 3.50 34.00 11.91
N VAL A 28 2.88 35.06 11.41
CA VAL A 28 2.38 35.13 10.04
C VAL A 28 3.34 36.00 9.23
N LEU A 29 3.88 35.44 8.14
CA LEU A 29 4.68 36.13 7.16
C LEU A 29 3.76 36.81 6.14
N ARG A 30 4.08 38.04 5.78
CA ARG A 30 3.51 38.76 4.64
C ARG A 30 4.64 39.01 3.65
N ILE A 31 4.69 38.21 2.60
CA ILE A 31 5.76 38.17 1.60
C ILE A 31 5.31 39.03 0.41
N THR A 32 6.07 40.08 0.12
CA THR A 32 5.73 41.10 -0.89
C THR A 32 6.70 41.11 -2.07
N THR A 33 7.81 40.38 -1.97
CA THR A 33 8.82 40.23 -3.02
C THR A 33 9.19 38.77 -3.27
N VAL A 34 9.71 38.49 -4.47
CA VAL A 34 10.25 37.16 -4.82
C VAL A 34 11.45 36.79 -3.96
N ASP A 35 12.28 37.77 -3.58
CA ASP A 35 13.45 37.56 -2.73
C ASP A 35 13.05 37.04 -1.33
N GLU A 36 12.04 37.66 -0.73
CA GLU A 36 11.46 37.21 0.54
C GLU A 36 10.86 35.79 0.44
N LEU A 37 10.24 35.45 -0.70
CA LEU A 37 9.70 34.11 -0.92
C LEU A 37 10.80 33.06 -1.04
N VAL A 38 11.85 33.35 -1.81
CA VAL A 38 13.02 32.47 -1.97
C VAL A 38 13.70 32.23 -0.62
N ASP A 39 13.89 33.27 0.20
CA ASP A 39 14.40 33.14 1.56
C ASP A 39 13.51 32.23 2.42
N ALA A 40 12.19 32.50 2.44
CA ALA A 40 11.22 31.73 3.21
C ALA A 40 11.24 30.23 2.84
N ILE A 41 11.38 29.90 1.56
CA ILE A 41 11.51 28.52 1.07
C ILE A 41 12.86 27.92 1.50
N ALA A 42 13.96 28.64 1.32
CA ALA A 42 15.31 28.16 1.60
C ALA A 42 15.53 27.85 3.09
N ARG A 43 15.05 28.72 4.00
CA ARG A 43 15.13 28.52 5.45
C ARG A 43 14.05 27.60 6.02
N LEU A 44 13.23 26.99 5.16
CA LEU A 44 12.15 26.06 5.52
C LEU A 44 10.99 26.69 6.32
N ALA A 45 10.74 27.98 6.16
CA ALA A 45 9.53 28.64 6.66
C ALA A 45 8.28 28.18 5.91
N ILE A 46 8.44 27.84 4.63
CA ILE A 46 7.44 27.15 3.81
C ILE A 46 8.02 25.79 3.41
N ARG A 47 7.31 24.72 3.74
CA ARG A 47 7.70 23.34 3.41
C ARG A 47 6.49 22.42 3.32
N GLY A 48 6.73 21.23 2.77
CA GLY A 48 5.70 20.31 2.29
C GLY A 48 5.61 20.40 0.78
N ALA A 49 5.70 19.26 0.09
CA ALA A 49 5.77 19.23 -1.36
C ALA A 49 4.60 19.99 -2.02
N PRO A 50 3.33 19.78 -1.61
CA PRO A 50 2.23 20.56 -2.18
C PRO A 50 2.26 22.05 -1.84
N ALA A 51 2.58 22.43 -0.60
CA ALA A 51 2.72 23.83 -0.22
C ALA A 51 3.82 24.55 -1.02
N LEU A 52 4.92 23.86 -1.35
CA LEU A 52 5.97 24.43 -2.20
C LEU A 52 5.49 24.69 -3.64
N GLY A 53 4.64 23.83 -4.20
CA GLY A 53 4.04 24.08 -5.52
C GLY A 53 3.11 25.29 -5.52
N ILE A 54 2.28 25.43 -4.49
CA ILE A 54 1.42 26.61 -4.30
C ILE A 54 2.27 27.87 -4.14
N ALA A 55 3.34 27.82 -3.33
CA ALA A 55 4.26 28.93 -3.14
C ALA A 55 4.94 29.33 -4.45
N GLY A 56 5.39 28.38 -5.26
CA GLY A 56 5.95 28.64 -6.59
C GLY A 56 4.98 29.39 -7.50
N ALA A 57 3.74 28.90 -7.61
CA ALA A 57 2.71 29.51 -8.43
C ALA A 57 2.35 30.94 -7.97
N LEU A 58 2.16 31.12 -6.65
CA LEU A 58 1.90 32.43 -6.06
C LEU A 58 3.10 33.38 -6.21
N GLY A 59 4.33 32.86 -6.23
CA GLY A 59 5.54 33.64 -6.49
C GLY A 59 5.59 34.22 -7.90
N VAL A 60 5.18 33.43 -8.91
CA VAL A 60 5.03 33.92 -10.29
C VAL A 60 3.92 34.97 -10.36
N ALA A 61 2.79 34.74 -9.69
CA ALA A 61 1.71 35.71 -9.59
C ALA A 61 2.16 37.03 -8.92
N LEU A 62 2.97 36.93 -7.85
CA LEU A 62 3.58 38.08 -7.16
C LEU A 62 4.47 38.89 -8.09
N SER A 63 5.34 38.21 -8.84
CA SER A 63 6.20 38.85 -9.83
C SER A 63 5.39 39.52 -10.94
N ALA A 64 4.35 38.86 -11.47
CA ALA A 64 3.51 39.39 -12.53
C ALA A 64 2.72 40.63 -12.06
N TYR A 65 2.17 40.58 -10.84
CA TYR A 65 1.49 41.70 -10.20
C TYR A 65 2.40 42.92 -10.02
N ARG A 66 3.69 42.71 -9.73
CA ARG A 66 4.66 43.79 -9.49
C ARG A 66 5.23 44.40 -10.76
N HIS A 67 5.59 43.58 -11.74
CA HIS A 67 6.37 44.02 -12.90
C HIS A 67 5.52 44.31 -14.14
N GLY A 68 4.36 43.65 -14.31
CA GLY A 68 3.48 43.83 -15.48
C GLY A 68 4.11 43.50 -16.84
N ALA A 69 5.34 42.98 -16.88
CA ALA A 69 6.11 42.66 -18.09
C ALA A 69 6.70 41.24 -18.01
N ASP A 70 6.77 40.55 -19.16
CA ASP A 70 7.13 39.13 -19.24
C ASP A 70 8.55 38.80 -18.78
N GLU A 71 9.55 39.58 -19.20
CA GLU A 71 10.96 39.23 -19.01
C GLU A 71 11.37 39.19 -17.52
N PRO A 72 11.03 40.18 -16.67
CA PRO A 72 11.25 40.08 -15.23
C PRO A 72 10.58 38.86 -14.59
N VAL A 73 9.37 38.52 -15.02
CA VAL A 73 8.61 37.38 -14.46
C VAL A 73 9.29 36.05 -14.79
N ARG A 74 9.79 35.88 -16.02
CA ARG A 74 10.52 34.66 -16.42
C ARG A 74 11.83 34.52 -15.64
N ARG A 75 12.54 35.62 -15.40
CA ARG A 75 13.76 35.60 -14.57
C ARG A 75 13.45 35.19 -13.14
N ASP A 76 12.40 35.74 -12.54
CA ASP A 76 12.02 35.42 -11.17
C ASP A 76 11.46 33.99 -11.04
N ALA A 77 10.72 33.50 -12.03
CA ALA A 77 10.29 32.12 -12.13
C ALA A 77 11.49 31.14 -12.09
N ALA A 78 12.55 31.42 -12.85
CA ALA A 78 13.77 30.60 -12.84
C ALA A 78 14.44 30.59 -11.46
N ARG A 79 14.45 31.73 -10.75
CA ARG A 79 14.99 31.84 -9.38
C ARG A 79 14.16 31.05 -8.38
N LEU A 80 12.83 31.11 -8.49
CA LEU A 80 11.91 30.35 -7.64
C LEU A 80 12.10 28.85 -7.82
N ALA A 81 12.13 28.36 -9.06
CA ALA A 81 12.35 26.94 -9.34
C ALA A 81 13.70 26.42 -8.81
N ALA A 82 14.74 27.28 -8.82
CA ALA A 82 16.07 26.95 -8.32
C ALA A 82 16.23 27.09 -6.80
N ALA A 83 15.24 27.62 -6.07
CA ALA A 83 15.37 27.88 -4.64
C ALA A 83 15.62 26.60 -3.83
N ARG A 84 15.02 25.48 -4.26
CA ARG A 84 15.28 24.12 -3.73
C ARG A 84 15.18 23.09 -4.86
N PRO A 85 16.29 22.77 -5.55
CA PRO A 85 16.27 21.94 -6.77
C PRO A 85 15.71 20.52 -6.58
N THR A 86 15.71 19.99 -5.36
CA THR A 86 15.13 18.67 -5.03
C THR A 86 13.60 18.70 -4.88
N ALA A 87 12.98 19.88 -4.76
CA ALA A 87 11.55 20.05 -4.60
C ALA A 87 10.85 20.18 -5.97
N VAL A 88 10.59 19.06 -6.63
CA VAL A 88 9.99 19.01 -7.97
C VAL A 88 8.65 19.77 -8.05
N ASN A 89 7.83 19.71 -7.00
CA ASN A 89 6.55 20.43 -6.94
C ASN A 89 6.70 21.96 -7.04
N LEU A 90 7.82 22.52 -6.55
CA LEU A 90 8.08 23.95 -6.64
C LEU A 90 8.21 24.39 -8.09
N ALA A 91 9.06 23.70 -8.86
CA ALA A 91 9.23 23.96 -10.28
C ALA A 91 7.93 23.72 -11.07
N TRP A 92 7.21 22.64 -10.77
CA TRP A 92 5.91 22.36 -11.39
C TRP A 92 4.88 23.49 -11.17
N GLY A 93 4.78 24.01 -9.94
CA GLY A 93 3.88 25.13 -9.63
C GLY A 93 4.28 26.42 -10.34
N VAL A 94 5.59 26.69 -10.42
CA VAL A 94 6.14 27.81 -11.21
C VAL A 94 5.76 27.68 -12.69
N ASP A 95 6.01 26.53 -13.31
CA ASP A 95 5.75 26.30 -14.74
C ASP A 95 4.27 26.43 -15.08
N ARG A 96 3.40 25.90 -14.21
CA ARG A 96 1.95 25.97 -14.37
C ARG A 96 1.42 27.39 -14.31
N ALA A 97 1.91 28.22 -13.38
CA ALA A 97 1.54 29.63 -13.34
C ALA A 97 2.13 30.40 -14.54
N LEU A 98 3.37 30.08 -14.92
CA LEU A 98 4.07 30.74 -16.02
C LEU A 98 3.41 30.49 -17.38
N SER A 99 2.72 29.35 -17.57
CA SER A 99 1.99 29.06 -18.82
C SER A 99 0.85 30.04 -19.09
N ARG A 100 0.36 30.75 -18.06
CA ARG A 100 -0.69 31.77 -18.16
C ARG A 100 -0.16 33.20 -18.31
N LEU A 101 1.16 33.40 -18.33
CA LEU A 101 1.76 34.73 -18.35
C LEU A 101 1.31 35.58 -19.54
N ALA A 102 1.17 34.98 -20.72
CA ALA A 102 0.70 35.67 -21.93
C ALA A 102 -0.75 36.18 -21.83
N GLU A 103 -1.54 35.64 -20.91
CA GLU A 103 -2.92 36.03 -20.63
C GLU A 103 -3.01 37.17 -19.58
N GLY A 104 -1.88 37.58 -19.01
CA GLY A 104 -1.76 38.70 -18.06
C GLY A 104 -1.72 38.28 -16.59
N ALA A 105 -1.38 39.24 -15.71
CA ALA A 105 -1.16 38.98 -14.29
C ALA A 105 -2.38 38.38 -13.56
N ASP A 106 -3.60 38.79 -13.94
CA ASP A 106 -4.84 38.25 -13.37
C ASP A 106 -5.04 36.78 -13.71
N ALA A 107 -4.67 36.35 -14.92
CA ALA A 107 -4.75 34.94 -15.33
C ALA A 107 -3.71 34.07 -14.58
N VAL A 108 -2.51 34.60 -14.36
CA VAL A 108 -1.47 33.95 -13.56
C VAL A 108 -1.95 33.77 -12.10
N LEU A 109 -2.52 34.82 -11.51
CA LEU A 109 -3.07 34.75 -10.14
C LEU A 109 -4.26 33.78 -10.05
N ALA A 110 -5.14 33.78 -11.05
CA ALA A 110 -6.27 32.86 -11.11
C ALA A 110 -5.79 31.40 -11.16
N GLU A 111 -4.75 31.09 -11.95
CA GLU A 111 -4.15 29.76 -12.01
C GLU A 111 -3.46 29.37 -10.69
N ALA A 112 -2.70 30.28 -10.08
CA ALA A 112 -2.07 30.02 -8.79
C ALA A 112 -3.10 29.75 -7.68
N THR A 113 -4.20 30.50 -7.67
CA THR A 113 -5.31 30.29 -6.72
C THR A 113 -6.07 29.00 -7.03
N ALA A 114 -6.28 28.68 -8.30
CA ALA A 114 -6.89 27.42 -8.74
C ALA A 114 -6.05 26.22 -8.33
N LEU A 115 -4.72 26.30 -8.43
CA LEU A 115 -3.79 25.27 -7.98
C LEU A 115 -3.93 25.00 -6.48
N ALA A 116 -4.01 26.04 -5.65
CA ALA A 116 -4.24 25.89 -4.22
C ALA A 116 -5.59 25.22 -3.90
N ALA A 117 -6.66 25.64 -4.58
CA ALA A 117 -7.98 25.05 -4.41
C ALA A 117 -8.07 23.60 -4.91
N GLU A 118 -7.38 23.28 -6.01
CA GLU A 118 -7.25 21.92 -6.53
C GLU A 118 -6.53 21.02 -5.53
N ASP A 119 -5.40 21.48 -4.98
CA ASP A 119 -4.64 20.74 -3.98
C ASP A 119 -5.47 20.49 -2.71
N GLU A 120 -6.24 21.47 -2.23
CA GLU A 120 -7.17 21.27 -1.11
C GLU A 120 -8.18 20.16 -1.44
N ARG A 121 -8.82 20.22 -2.62
CA ARG A 121 -9.83 19.25 -3.05
C ARG A 121 -9.25 17.84 -3.14
N VAL A 122 -8.08 17.70 -3.77
CA VAL A 122 -7.36 16.44 -3.95
C VAL A 122 -7.00 15.84 -2.59
N ASN A 123 -6.33 16.61 -1.73
CA ASN A 123 -5.90 16.12 -0.43
C ASN A 123 -7.10 15.75 0.45
N ARG A 124 -8.18 16.55 0.44
CA ARG A 124 -9.42 16.25 1.16
C ARG A 124 -10.07 14.94 0.69
N ALA A 125 -10.07 14.68 -0.62
CA ALA A 125 -10.61 13.43 -1.16
C ALA A 125 -9.75 12.22 -0.74
N ALA A 126 -8.42 12.32 -0.88
CA ALA A 126 -7.49 11.26 -0.48
C ALA A 126 -7.57 10.97 1.03
N SER A 127 -7.59 12.02 1.86
CA SER A 127 -7.64 11.90 3.31
C SER A 127 -8.98 11.36 3.81
N SER A 128 -10.10 11.76 3.20
CA SER A 128 -11.42 11.20 3.51
C SER A 128 -11.49 9.71 3.16
N ARG A 129 -11.01 9.33 1.97
CA ARG A 129 -10.94 7.93 1.54
C ARG A 129 -10.08 7.09 2.48
N ALA A 130 -8.94 7.64 2.92
CA ALA A 130 -8.06 6.97 3.86
C ALA A 130 -8.72 6.77 5.23
N ALA A 131 -9.49 7.75 5.72
CA ALA A 131 -10.26 7.60 6.94
C ALA A 131 -11.27 6.43 6.83
N ASP A 132 -12.01 6.34 5.73
CA ASP A 132 -12.95 5.23 5.49
C ASP A 132 -12.24 3.86 5.43
N LEU A 133 -11.10 3.79 4.73
CA LEU A 133 -10.29 2.57 4.68
C LEU A 133 -9.81 2.13 6.07
N LEU A 134 -9.28 3.06 6.87
CA LEU A 134 -8.78 2.76 8.22
C LEU A 134 -9.88 2.22 9.14
N ARG A 135 -11.12 2.69 8.97
CA ARG A 135 -12.29 2.13 9.67
C ARG A 135 -12.62 0.70 9.25
N GLY A 136 -12.41 0.35 7.98
CA GLY A 136 -12.55 -1.02 7.48
C GLY A 136 -11.44 -1.94 7.98
N LEU A 137 -10.20 -1.45 8.05
CA LEU A 137 -9.03 -2.23 8.45
C LEU A 137 -8.96 -2.48 9.97
N CYS A 138 -9.46 -1.54 10.78
CA CYS A 138 -9.28 -1.59 12.23
C CYS A 138 -10.61 -1.83 12.96
N ARG A 139 -10.66 -2.88 13.79
CA ARG A 139 -11.88 -3.26 14.53
C ARG A 139 -12.21 -2.34 15.71
N ARG A 140 -11.28 -1.51 16.17
CA ARG A 140 -11.46 -0.68 17.37
C ARG A 140 -12.45 0.46 17.11
N PRO A 141 -13.41 0.75 18.02
CA PRO A 141 -14.36 1.86 17.82
C PRO A 141 -13.69 3.23 17.71
N ARG A 142 -12.66 3.48 18.52
CA ARG A 142 -11.83 4.70 18.46
C ARG A 142 -10.37 4.29 18.26
N LEU A 143 -9.74 4.75 17.18
CA LEU A 143 -8.44 4.29 16.74
C LEU A 143 -7.30 4.95 17.52
N ARG A 144 -6.24 4.18 17.74
CA ARG A 144 -4.94 4.66 18.19
C ARG A 144 -4.00 4.66 16.99
N ILE A 145 -3.67 5.85 16.51
CA ILE A 145 -3.02 6.04 15.21
C ILE A 145 -1.59 6.49 15.44
N LEU A 146 -0.61 5.89 14.76
CA LEU A 146 0.76 6.38 14.75
C LEU A 146 1.07 7.07 13.41
N THR A 147 1.73 8.22 13.46
CA THR A 147 2.15 8.96 12.26
C THR A 147 3.59 9.45 12.37
N HIS A 148 4.18 9.80 11.23
CA HIS A 148 5.57 10.21 11.09
C HIS A 148 5.68 11.46 10.20
N CYS A 149 6.68 12.30 10.47
CA CYS A 149 6.85 13.62 9.85
C CYS A 149 5.65 14.55 10.10
N HIS A 150 5.38 15.43 9.14
CA HIS A 150 4.30 16.38 9.14
C HIS A 150 3.65 16.42 7.76
N THR A 151 2.36 16.10 7.74
CA THR A 151 1.51 15.97 6.55
C THR A 151 0.17 16.66 6.78
N GLY A 152 0.19 17.68 7.64
CA GLY A 152 -0.97 18.45 8.06
C GLY A 152 -1.28 19.57 7.09
N ARG A 153 -2.11 20.51 7.56
CA ARG A 153 -2.53 21.62 6.72
C ARG A 153 -1.36 22.45 6.26
N LEU A 154 -0.36 22.68 7.14
CA LEU A 154 0.78 23.53 6.80
C LEU A 154 1.68 22.92 5.71
N ALA A 155 1.52 21.64 5.37
CA ALA A 155 2.26 20.98 4.30
C ALA A 155 1.53 21.00 2.95
N THR A 156 0.25 21.40 2.93
CA THR A 156 -0.60 21.39 1.75
C THR A 156 -1.46 22.66 1.62
N GLY A 157 -2.26 22.77 0.58
CA GLY A 157 -3.26 23.84 0.40
C GLY A 157 -4.50 23.70 1.27
N GLY A 158 -4.60 22.66 2.12
CA GLY A 158 -5.86 22.30 2.76
C GLY A 158 -5.70 21.40 3.99
N VAL A 159 -6.55 20.38 4.13
CA VAL A 159 -6.64 19.53 5.35
C VAL A 159 -5.41 18.66 5.62
N GLY A 160 -4.45 18.57 4.68
CA GLY A 160 -3.32 17.64 4.72
C GLY A 160 -3.66 16.26 4.13
N THR A 161 -2.69 15.34 4.14
CA THR A 161 -2.85 13.97 3.63
C THR A 161 -3.08 12.98 4.78
N ALA A 162 -2.04 12.36 5.31
CA ALA A 162 -2.13 11.40 6.42
C ALA A 162 -2.69 12.04 7.70
N LEU A 163 -2.24 13.25 8.03
CA LEU A 163 -2.80 14.00 9.16
C LEU A 163 -4.21 14.49 8.84
N GLY A 164 -4.52 14.74 7.56
CA GLY A 164 -5.89 14.99 7.12
C GLY A 164 -6.83 13.83 7.44
N ALA A 165 -6.39 12.58 7.22
CA ALA A 165 -7.18 11.38 7.55
C ALA A 165 -7.44 11.30 9.07
N VAL A 166 -6.43 11.65 9.87
CA VAL A 166 -6.57 11.79 11.32
C VAL A 166 -7.60 12.87 11.69
N HIS A 167 -7.60 14.02 11.03
CA HIS A 167 -8.58 15.08 11.25
C HIS A 167 -10.01 14.64 10.89
N HIS A 168 -10.21 13.92 9.78
CA HIS A 168 -11.52 13.35 9.42
C HIS A 168 -12.04 12.39 10.50
N LEU A 169 -11.21 11.45 10.93
CA LEU A 169 -11.56 10.50 12.00
C LEU A 169 -11.85 11.21 13.33
N ALA A 170 -11.06 12.24 13.67
CA ALA A 170 -11.26 13.01 14.89
C ALA A 170 -12.57 13.80 14.86
N GLY A 171 -12.91 14.42 13.73
CA GLY A 171 -14.18 15.13 13.53
C GLY A 171 -15.41 14.21 13.66
N GLN A 172 -15.22 12.90 13.48
CA GLN A 172 -16.22 11.86 13.68
C GLN A 172 -16.18 11.22 15.08
N GLY A 173 -15.31 11.69 15.99
CA GLY A 173 -15.14 11.12 17.34
C GLY A 173 -14.44 9.75 17.36
N GLN A 174 -13.81 9.34 16.26
CA GLN A 174 -13.23 8.01 16.06
C GLN A 174 -11.74 7.92 16.38
N VAL A 175 -11.15 8.95 16.98
CA VAL A 175 -9.75 8.94 17.44
C VAL A 175 -9.72 8.82 18.96
N GLU A 176 -8.97 7.84 19.46
CA GLU A 176 -8.64 7.69 20.87
C GLU A 176 -7.34 8.41 21.21
N MET A 177 -6.30 8.16 20.41
CA MET A 177 -4.97 8.72 20.61
C MET A 177 -4.20 8.79 19.30
N VAL A 178 -3.46 9.87 19.09
CA VAL A 178 -2.45 9.97 18.02
C VAL A 178 -1.06 9.91 18.62
N PHE A 179 -0.22 9.00 18.15
CA PHE A 179 1.19 8.94 18.46
C PHE A 179 1.96 9.58 17.31
N ALA A 180 2.58 10.74 17.55
CA ALA A 180 3.47 11.38 16.58
C ALA A 180 4.91 11.08 16.98
N THR A 181 5.71 10.55 16.07
CA THR A 181 7.17 10.51 16.27
C THR A 181 7.76 11.91 16.13
N GLU A 182 8.88 12.22 16.77
CA GLU A 182 9.48 13.56 16.71
C GLU A 182 10.03 13.92 15.33
N THR A 183 10.52 12.93 14.58
CA THR A 183 11.05 13.04 13.21
C THR A 183 12.36 13.83 13.17
N ARG A 184 13.43 13.26 13.71
CA ARG A 184 14.78 13.82 13.55
C ARG A 184 15.23 13.78 12.08
N PRO A 185 16.16 14.67 11.67
CA PRO A 185 16.77 15.72 12.49
C PRO A 185 15.93 16.99 12.65
N LEU A 186 14.99 17.27 11.73
CA LEU A 186 14.29 18.56 11.64
C LEU A 186 13.11 18.73 12.62
N LEU A 187 12.77 17.68 13.35
CA LEU A 187 11.73 17.65 14.38
C LEU A 187 10.35 18.04 13.86
N GLN A 188 9.98 17.64 12.64
CA GLN A 188 8.69 18.02 12.03
C GLN A 188 7.51 17.51 12.85
N GLY A 189 7.58 16.27 13.32
CA GLY A 189 6.51 15.70 14.12
C GLY A 189 6.36 16.40 15.47
N ALA A 190 7.48 16.66 16.16
CA ALA A 190 7.47 17.37 17.44
C ALA A 190 7.04 18.84 17.32
N ARG A 191 7.43 19.53 16.25
CA ARG A 191 7.23 20.98 16.10
C ARG A 191 5.94 21.35 15.38
N LEU A 192 5.53 20.58 14.36
CA LEU A 192 4.38 20.91 13.52
C LEU A 192 3.21 19.98 13.74
N THR A 193 3.42 18.67 13.68
CA THR A 193 2.32 17.70 13.83
C THR A 193 1.68 17.81 15.20
N VAL A 194 2.49 17.84 16.27
CA VAL A 194 2.00 18.09 17.64
C VAL A 194 1.31 19.45 17.77
N TRP A 195 1.83 20.49 17.12
CA TRP A 195 1.20 21.82 17.16
C TRP A 195 -0.19 21.82 16.51
N GLU A 196 -0.34 21.21 15.34
CA GLU A 196 -1.63 21.10 14.66
C GLU A 196 -2.62 20.22 15.42
N LEU A 197 -2.18 19.07 15.95
CA LEU A 197 -3.02 18.20 16.79
C LEU A 197 -3.50 18.92 18.04
N ARG A 198 -2.63 19.72 18.67
CA ARG A 198 -2.98 20.55 19.83
C ARG A 198 -4.00 21.64 19.48
N ASP A 199 -3.77 22.37 18.38
CA ASP A 199 -4.68 23.42 17.92
C ASP A 199 -6.09 22.88 17.59
N ALA A 200 -6.17 21.65 17.07
CA ALA A 200 -7.42 20.94 16.79
C ALA A 200 -8.00 20.17 18.00
N ALA A 201 -7.38 20.27 19.19
CA ALA A 201 -7.76 19.53 20.39
C ALA A 201 -7.86 18.01 20.19
N ILE A 202 -7.05 17.44 19.29
CA ILE A 202 -6.96 16.00 19.05
C ILE A 202 -6.04 15.38 20.11
N PRO A 203 -6.48 14.36 20.86
CA PRO A 203 -5.64 13.69 21.85
C PRO A 203 -4.38 13.13 21.20
N HIS A 204 -3.20 13.47 21.74
CA HIS A 204 -1.93 13.03 21.17
C HIS A 204 -0.82 12.78 22.21
N ARG A 205 0.20 12.04 21.79
CA ARG A 205 1.47 11.81 22.51
C ARG A 205 2.64 11.89 21.53
N LEU A 206 3.72 12.54 21.96
CA LEU A 206 4.98 12.60 21.23
C LEU A 206 5.86 11.40 21.60
N LEU A 207 6.50 10.79 20.60
CA LEU A 207 7.48 9.73 20.75
C LEU A 207 8.82 10.20 20.19
N VAL A 208 9.93 9.85 20.84
CA VAL A 208 11.21 9.80 20.12
C VAL A 208 11.11 8.73 19.03
N ASP A 209 11.80 8.90 17.90
CA ASP A 209 11.64 8.01 16.74
C ASP A 209 11.89 6.52 17.11
N SER A 210 12.88 6.26 17.96
CA SER A 210 13.25 4.92 18.44
C SER A 210 12.23 4.26 19.38
N ALA A 211 11.27 5.02 19.93
CA ALA A 211 10.21 4.47 20.78
C ALA A 211 9.03 3.90 19.98
N ALA A 212 8.96 4.18 18.67
CA ALA A 212 7.84 3.75 17.83
C ALA A 212 7.68 2.22 17.78
N ALA A 213 8.79 1.50 17.60
CA ALA A 213 8.78 0.02 17.59
C ALA A 213 8.31 -0.55 18.94
N SER A 214 8.73 0.05 20.06
CA SER A 214 8.28 -0.34 21.40
C SER A 214 6.78 -0.07 21.60
N ALA A 215 6.25 1.04 21.07
CA ALA A 215 4.83 1.35 21.12
C ALA A 215 3.99 0.34 20.32
N LEU A 216 4.47 -0.06 19.14
CA LEU A 216 3.87 -1.12 18.32
C LEU A 216 3.92 -2.47 19.06
N ALA A 217 5.07 -2.85 19.62
CA ALA A 217 5.24 -4.09 20.37
C ALA A 217 4.34 -4.18 21.62
N ALA A 218 4.12 -3.05 22.29
CA ALA A 218 3.21 -2.94 23.43
C ALA A 218 1.72 -2.92 23.03
N GLY A 219 1.39 -3.02 21.73
CA GLY A 219 0.02 -3.01 21.23
C GLY A 219 -0.69 -1.68 21.44
N LEU A 220 0.04 -0.56 21.52
CA LEU A 220 -0.53 0.78 21.73
C LEU A 220 -1.13 1.38 20.45
N VAL A 221 -0.81 0.82 19.28
CA VAL A 221 -1.13 1.38 17.97
C VAL A 221 -1.99 0.38 17.20
N ASP A 222 -3.08 0.86 16.60
CA ASP A 222 -3.99 0.07 15.76
C ASP A 222 -3.65 0.17 14.27
N CYS A 223 -3.11 1.32 13.84
CA CYS A 223 -2.65 1.55 12.47
C CYS A 223 -1.57 2.62 12.41
N VAL A 224 -0.72 2.54 11.38
CA VAL A 224 0.25 3.56 11.02
C VAL A 224 -0.24 4.28 9.76
N VAL A 225 -0.20 5.62 9.77
CA VAL A 225 -0.61 6.45 8.63
C VAL A 225 0.46 7.51 8.36
N VAL A 226 1.00 7.52 7.15
CA VAL A 226 2.09 8.42 6.74
C VAL A 226 1.82 9.05 5.36
N GLY A 227 2.50 10.16 5.05
CA GLY A 227 2.51 10.72 3.70
C GLY A 227 3.50 10.01 2.77
N ALA A 228 3.76 10.62 1.62
CA ALA A 228 4.84 10.26 0.71
C ALA A 228 5.41 11.50 0.03
N ASP A 229 6.67 11.44 -0.36
CA ASP A 229 7.32 12.43 -1.23
C ASP A 229 7.38 11.93 -2.68
N ARG A 230 7.53 10.62 -2.88
CA ARG A 230 7.45 9.96 -4.20
C ARG A 230 7.05 8.51 -4.04
N ILE A 231 6.25 8.00 -4.96
CA ILE A 231 5.84 6.59 -5.03
C ILE A 231 6.25 6.04 -6.40
N ALA A 232 7.09 5.00 -6.44
CA ALA A 232 7.51 4.36 -7.69
C ALA A 232 6.38 3.49 -8.29
N ALA A 233 6.55 3.08 -9.55
CA ALA A 233 5.56 2.29 -10.29
C ALA A 233 5.23 0.94 -9.63
N ASN A 234 6.18 0.34 -8.91
CA ASN A 234 5.98 -0.91 -8.16
C ASN A 234 5.35 -0.71 -6.77
N GLY A 235 5.18 0.53 -6.31
CA GLY A 235 4.59 0.87 -5.02
C GLY A 235 5.61 1.08 -3.90
N ASP A 236 6.91 1.10 -4.21
CA ASP A 236 7.93 1.54 -3.26
C ASP A 236 7.75 3.03 -2.97
N VAL A 237 7.82 3.39 -1.69
CA VAL A 237 7.47 4.73 -1.21
C VAL A 237 8.71 5.40 -0.64
N ALA A 238 9.15 6.49 -1.26
CA ALA A 238 10.09 7.42 -0.64
C ALA A 238 9.34 8.43 0.22
N ASN A 239 9.74 8.52 1.49
CA ASN A 239 9.19 9.45 2.46
C ASN A 239 10.28 9.82 3.49
N LYS A 240 9.97 10.74 4.41
CA LYS A 240 10.88 11.21 5.45
C LYS A 240 11.63 10.06 6.14
N ILE A 241 12.94 10.24 6.33
CA ILE A 241 13.80 9.29 7.05
C ILE A 241 13.17 8.90 8.39
N GLY A 242 13.01 7.59 8.61
CA GLY A 242 12.25 7.02 9.72
C GLY A 242 10.98 6.28 9.28
N THR A 243 10.47 6.51 8.07
CA THR A 243 9.30 5.81 7.53
C THR A 243 9.59 4.32 7.30
N TYR A 244 10.73 3.95 6.70
CA TYR A 244 11.11 2.55 6.48
C TYR A 244 11.22 1.71 7.77
N PRO A 245 12.01 2.09 8.80
CA PRO A 245 12.08 1.30 10.03
C PRO A 245 10.73 1.23 10.76
N LEU A 246 9.88 2.25 10.61
CA LEU A 246 8.51 2.22 11.12
C LEU A 246 7.64 1.18 10.40
N ALA A 247 7.73 1.09 9.07
CA ALA A 247 7.03 0.08 8.28
C ALA A 247 7.48 -1.35 8.63
N VAL A 248 8.79 -1.56 8.80
CA VAL A 248 9.35 -2.85 9.26
C VAL A 248 8.77 -3.24 10.62
N ALA A 249 8.73 -2.31 11.58
CA ALA A 249 8.14 -2.57 12.88
C ALA A 249 6.63 -2.85 12.80
N ALA A 250 5.89 -2.10 11.98
CA ALA A 250 4.46 -2.30 11.77
C ALA A 250 4.17 -3.70 11.21
N ALA A 251 4.91 -4.12 10.16
CA ALA A 251 4.80 -5.45 9.56
C ALA A 251 5.10 -6.57 10.58
N ARG A 252 6.17 -6.42 11.38
CA ARG A 252 6.54 -7.39 12.44
C ARG A 252 5.44 -7.60 13.48
N HIS A 253 4.64 -6.57 13.74
CA HIS A 253 3.54 -6.57 14.70
C HIS A 253 2.15 -6.68 14.05
N ARG A 254 2.09 -6.90 12.73
CA ARG A 254 0.84 -7.02 11.95
C ARG A 254 -0.09 -5.82 12.12
N VAL A 255 0.49 -4.63 12.20
CA VAL A 255 -0.23 -3.36 12.24
C VAL A 255 -0.32 -2.81 10.81
N PRO A 256 -1.52 -2.46 10.30
CA PRO A 256 -1.67 -1.86 8.98
C PRO A 256 -0.81 -0.61 8.82
N PHE A 257 -0.09 -0.53 7.71
CA PHE A 257 0.74 0.61 7.32
C PHE A 257 0.16 1.26 6.06
N VAL A 258 -0.47 2.43 6.23
CA VAL A 258 -1.21 3.12 5.17
C VAL A 258 -0.47 4.39 4.77
N VAL A 259 -0.25 4.55 3.48
CA VAL A 259 0.33 5.74 2.87
C VAL A 259 -0.80 6.56 2.26
N VAL A 260 -0.84 7.86 2.53
CA VAL A 260 -1.84 8.79 1.97
C VAL A 260 -1.10 9.88 1.21
N ALA A 261 -1.33 9.94 -0.10
CA ALA A 261 -0.68 10.91 -0.97
C ALA A 261 -1.55 11.16 -2.21
N PRO A 262 -1.50 12.36 -2.81
CA PRO A 262 -2.11 12.61 -4.11
C PRO A 262 -1.63 11.65 -5.19
N GLU A 263 -2.47 11.39 -6.19
CA GLU A 263 -2.15 10.59 -7.38
C GLU A 263 -0.92 11.14 -8.12
N SER A 264 -0.75 12.46 -8.12
CA SER A 264 0.42 13.16 -8.68
C SER A 264 1.75 12.83 -7.97
N THR A 265 1.71 12.19 -6.80
CA THR A 265 2.90 11.71 -6.08
C THR A 265 3.42 10.38 -6.65
N ILE A 266 2.61 9.69 -7.47
CA ILE A 266 2.97 8.44 -8.13
C ILE A 266 3.78 8.76 -9.40
N ASP A 267 5.03 8.35 -9.40
CA ASP A 267 5.97 8.50 -10.50
C ASP A 267 6.04 7.19 -11.29
N GLY A 268 5.17 7.06 -12.29
CA GLY A 268 5.11 5.89 -13.16
C GLY A 268 6.35 5.68 -14.05
N ALA A 269 7.24 6.68 -14.16
CA ALA A 269 8.50 6.56 -14.90
C ALA A 269 9.63 5.95 -14.07
N THR A 270 9.51 6.02 -12.74
CA THR A 270 10.46 5.40 -11.80
C THR A 270 10.02 3.95 -11.52
N PRO A 271 10.77 2.92 -11.96
CA PRO A 271 10.31 1.54 -11.91
C PRO A 271 10.19 0.99 -10.48
N ASP A 272 11.16 1.32 -9.62
CA ASP A 272 11.25 0.84 -8.25
C ASP A 272 11.96 1.86 -7.34
N GLY A 273 12.01 1.55 -6.04
CA GLY A 273 12.62 2.38 -5.03
C GLY A 273 14.13 2.57 -5.18
N ALA A 274 14.85 1.65 -5.84
CA ALA A 274 16.29 1.77 -6.06
C ALA A 274 16.64 2.86 -7.09
N ALA A 275 15.69 3.20 -7.97
CA ALA A 275 15.82 4.30 -8.93
C ALA A 275 15.52 5.68 -8.31
N ILE A 276 15.08 5.76 -7.05
CA ILE A 276 14.82 7.04 -6.36
C ILE A 276 16.13 7.62 -5.81
N SER A 277 16.49 8.83 -6.27
CA SER A 277 17.63 9.57 -5.71
C SER A 277 17.28 10.16 -4.34
N ILE A 278 18.04 9.78 -3.31
CA ILE A 278 17.85 10.25 -1.94
C ILE A 278 18.73 11.47 -1.66
N GLU A 279 18.09 12.58 -1.27
CA GLU A 279 18.77 13.81 -0.85
C GLU A 279 19.63 13.56 0.40
N GLN A 280 20.93 13.83 0.29
CA GLN A 280 21.85 13.87 1.43
C GLN A 280 21.98 15.32 1.91
N ARG A 281 21.80 15.55 3.21
CA ARG A 281 21.79 16.90 3.79
C ARG A 281 23.01 17.12 4.69
N PRO A 282 23.36 18.39 4.98
CA PRO A 282 24.55 18.69 5.77
C PRO A 282 24.49 18.08 7.18
N SER A 283 25.67 17.85 7.78
CA SER A 283 25.77 17.16 9.08
C SER A 283 25.26 18.00 10.25
N ASP A 284 25.24 19.33 10.12
CA ASP A 284 24.83 20.28 11.16
C ASP A 284 23.39 20.05 11.65
N GLU A 285 22.47 19.59 10.80
CA GLU A 285 21.10 19.24 11.21
C GLU A 285 21.08 18.09 12.24
N VAL A 286 22.05 17.18 12.16
CA VAL A 286 22.18 16.06 13.10
C VAL A 286 23.04 16.46 14.28
N THR A 287 24.17 17.12 14.06
CA THR A 287 25.15 17.46 15.10
C THR A 287 24.75 18.65 15.96
N SER A 288 23.71 19.39 15.58
CA SER A 288 23.17 20.50 16.37
C SER A 288 21.63 20.49 16.38
N VAL A 289 21.05 21.04 17.44
CA VAL A 289 19.60 21.28 17.56
C VAL A 289 19.40 22.68 18.14
N ALA A 290 18.63 23.51 17.44
CA ALA A 290 18.32 24.89 17.85
C ALA A 290 19.57 25.73 18.18
N GLY A 291 20.64 25.56 17.40
CA GLY A 291 21.91 26.28 17.57
C GLY A 291 22.80 25.77 18.70
N VAL A 292 22.46 24.61 19.30
CA VAL A 292 23.27 23.96 20.34
C VAL A 292 23.84 22.66 19.79
N ASP A 293 25.16 22.50 19.87
CA ASP A 293 25.84 21.27 19.47
C ASP A 293 25.47 20.10 20.38
N THR A 294 25.17 18.95 19.77
CA THR A 294 24.76 17.71 20.46
C THR A 294 25.83 16.63 20.44
N THR A 295 26.96 16.88 19.76
CA THR A 295 28.08 15.96 19.63
C THR A 295 29.41 16.72 19.50
N CYS A 296 30.52 15.99 19.33
CA CYS A 296 31.86 16.55 19.19
C CYS A 296 32.02 17.35 17.89
N ALA A 297 32.76 18.47 17.96
CA ALA A 297 33.06 19.30 16.79
C ALA A 297 33.74 18.51 15.66
N GLY A 298 33.35 18.79 14.42
CA GLY A 298 33.88 18.12 13.22
C GLY A 298 33.31 16.73 12.94
N THR A 299 32.36 16.23 13.75
CA THR A 299 31.68 14.96 13.49
C THR A 299 30.92 15.01 12.16
N GLN A 300 31.21 14.06 11.27
CA GLN A 300 30.43 13.86 10.04
C GLN A 300 29.22 12.97 10.33
N ALA A 301 28.05 13.37 9.83
CA ALA A 301 26.81 12.62 9.98
C ALA A 301 26.35 12.03 8.64
N PHE A 302 25.85 10.80 8.68
CA PHE A 302 25.04 10.24 7.61
C PHE A 302 23.61 10.78 7.76
N ASN A 303 23.21 11.69 6.86
CA ASN A 303 21.97 12.44 6.98
C ASN A 303 21.14 12.37 5.68
N PRO A 304 20.60 11.19 5.32
CA PRO A 304 19.61 11.10 4.27
C PRO A 304 18.32 11.79 4.73
N ALA A 305 17.74 12.63 3.89
CA ALA A 305 16.49 13.32 4.20
C ALA A 305 15.26 12.40 4.09
N PHE A 306 15.40 11.29 3.38
CA PHE A 306 14.32 10.36 3.04
C PHE A 306 14.86 8.93 3.11
N ASP A 307 13.98 7.96 3.33
CA ASP A 307 14.22 6.54 3.10
C ASP A 307 13.16 5.97 2.16
N VAL A 308 13.41 4.75 1.68
CA VAL A 308 12.51 4.02 0.79
C VAL A 308 11.88 2.88 1.58
N THR A 309 10.55 2.87 1.65
CA THR A 309 9.74 1.78 2.17
C THR A 309 9.32 0.87 1.01
N PRO A 310 9.79 -0.39 0.97
CA PRO A 310 9.35 -1.35 -0.02
C PRO A 310 7.82 -1.55 -0.02
N GLY A 311 7.23 -1.71 -1.20
CA GLY A 311 5.78 -1.87 -1.37
C GLY A 311 5.20 -3.06 -0.61
N ASP A 312 5.97 -4.13 -0.38
CA ASP A 312 5.53 -5.30 0.37
C ASP A 312 5.29 -5.03 1.88
N LEU A 313 5.83 -3.92 2.42
CA LEU A 313 5.55 -3.44 3.78
C LEU A 313 4.38 -2.46 3.83
N VAL A 314 3.87 -1.99 2.69
CA VAL A 314 2.77 -1.01 2.60
C VAL A 314 1.45 -1.74 2.45
N THR A 315 0.60 -1.68 3.48
CA THR A 315 -0.74 -2.26 3.44
C THR A 315 -1.57 -1.64 2.34
N ALA A 316 -1.60 -0.31 2.25
CA ALA A 316 -2.31 0.40 1.20
C ALA A 316 -1.72 1.78 0.93
N ILE A 317 -1.79 2.22 -0.31
CA ILE A 317 -1.58 3.58 -0.80
C ILE A 317 -2.94 4.14 -1.17
N VAL A 318 -3.31 5.26 -0.57
CA VAL A 318 -4.61 5.91 -0.78
C VAL A 318 -4.39 7.25 -1.47
N THR A 319 -5.00 7.39 -2.64
CA THR A 319 -5.07 8.64 -3.41
C THR A 319 -6.51 9.15 -3.45
N GLU A 320 -6.71 10.31 -4.04
CA GLU A 320 -8.03 10.87 -4.33
C GLU A 320 -8.84 9.94 -5.24
N ASP A 321 -8.18 9.25 -6.17
CA ASP A 321 -8.82 8.47 -7.23
C ASP A 321 -8.93 6.99 -6.87
N ARG A 322 -8.01 6.44 -6.07
CA ARG A 322 -8.01 5.00 -5.76
C ARG A 322 -7.44 4.62 -4.39
N VAL A 323 -7.74 3.39 -3.99
CA VAL A 323 -6.94 2.65 -3.02
C VAL A 323 -6.15 1.60 -3.80
N TRP A 324 -4.83 1.67 -3.70
CA TRP A 324 -3.91 0.68 -4.23
C TRP A 324 -3.32 -0.09 -3.07
N TYR A 325 -3.19 -1.40 -3.18
CA TYR A 325 -2.58 -2.26 -2.17
C TYR A 325 -1.28 -2.80 -2.77
N PRO A 326 -0.11 -2.19 -2.53
CA PRO A 326 1.16 -2.70 -3.06
C PRO A 326 1.50 -4.07 -2.46
N ALA A 327 1.06 -4.28 -1.20
CA ALA A 327 1.07 -5.57 -0.54
C ALA A 327 -0.18 -6.45 -0.83
N ASP A 328 -1.13 -6.02 -1.68
CA ASP A 328 -2.21 -6.93 -2.14
C ASP A 328 -1.56 -8.11 -2.87
N PRO A 329 -2.15 -9.31 -2.76
CA PRO A 329 -1.66 -10.53 -3.34
C PRO A 329 -1.81 -10.58 -4.87
N GLY A 330 -1.67 -9.48 -5.60
CA GLY A 330 -1.30 -9.46 -7.02
C GLY A 330 0.21 -9.45 -7.23
N THR A 331 0.96 -8.94 -6.24
CA THR A 331 2.41 -8.75 -6.26
C THR A 331 3.04 -9.45 -5.05
N GLY A 332 3.83 -10.50 -5.32
CA GLY A 332 4.39 -11.45 -4.35
C GLY A 332 4.23 -12.91 -4.79
N ASP A 333 5.08 -13.81 -4.30
CA ASP A 333 5.01 -15.24 -4.67
C ASP A 333 3.64 -15.84 -4.32
N LEU A 334 3.08 -16.61 -5.24
CA LEU A 334 1.75 -17.20 -5.13
C LEU A 334 1.60 -18.10 -3.90
N ALA A 335 2.68 -18.78 -3.52
CA ALA A 335 2.71 -19.64 -2.34
C ALA A 335 2.43 -18.84 -1.05
N ASP A 336 3.08 -17.70 -0.86
CA ASP A 336 2.92 -16.86 0.34
C ASP A 336 1.52 -16.27 0.44
N ARG A 337 0.91 -15.95 -0.70
CA ARG A 337 -0.47 -15.46 -0.77
C ARG A 337 -1.47 -16.51 -0.30
N ILE A 338 -1.30 -17.75 -0.76
CA ILE A 338 -2.12 -18.90 -0.35
C ILE A 338 -1.94 -19.14 1.16
N ASP A 339 -0.72 -19.07 1.68
CA ASP A 339 -0.44 -19.34 3.10
C ASP A 339 -1.06 -18.29 4.03
N ARG A 340 -0.98 -17.00 3.68
CA ARG A 340 -1.58 -15.91 4.47
C ARG A 340 -3.10 -15.95 4.53
N LEU A 341 -3.73 -16.42 3.45
CA LEU A 341 -5.19 -16.48 3.31
C LEU A 341 -5.78 -17.81 3.83
N ALA A 342 -4.94 -18.84 3.98
CA ALA A 342 -5.34 -20.10 4.58
C ALA A 342 -5.46 -19.97 6.11
N THR A 343 -6.55 -20.46 6.66
CA THR A 343 -6.78 -20.49 8.12
C THR A 343 -6.58 -21.90 8.65
N MET A 344 -5.86 -22.04 9.77
CA MET A 344 -5.77 -23.31 10.49
C MET A 344 -6.96 -23.45 11.44
N VAL A 345 -7.69 -24.56 11.34
CA VAL A 345 -8.77 -24.95 12.22
C VAL A 345 -8.36 -26.24 12.94
N GLU A 346 -8.15 -26.14 14.25
CA GLU A 346 -7.83 -27.29 15.09
C GLU A 346 -9.06 -28.17 15.32
N ASP A 347 -8.84 -29.46 15.58
CA ASP A 347 -9.87 -30.44 15.97
C ASP A 347 -11.06 -30.57 15.01
N PHE A 348 -10.85 -30.31 13.71
CA PHE A 348 -11.89 -30.40 12.69
C PHE A 348 -11.48 -31.35 11.54
N PRO A 349 -12.39 -32.21 11.03
CA PRO A 349 -13.79 -32.40 11.46
C PRO A 349 -13.92 -33.21 12.76
N ARG A 350 -12.80 -33.64 13.36
CA ARG A 350 -12.75 -34.42 14.60
C ARG A 350 -11.50 -34.07 15.40
N PRO A 351 -11.48 -34.35 16.72
CA PRO A 351 -10.32 -34.07 17.57
C PRO A 351 -9.02 -34.66 17.04
N GLY A 352 -7.93 -33.90 17.15
CA GLY A 352 -6.58 -34.26 16.69
C GLY A 352 -6.29 -33.99 15.21
N VAL A 353 -7.25 -33.47 14.44
CA VAL A 353 -7.04 -33.12 13.02
C VAL A 353 -6.81 -31.62 12.87
N ARG A 354 -5.64 -31.26 12.30
CA ARG A 354 -5.33 -29.91 11.84
C ARG A 354 -5.91 -29.68 10.45
N PHE A 355 -6.99 -28.91 10.34
CA PHE A 355 -7.66 -28.62 9.08
C PHE A 355 -7.23 -27.28 8.49
N ARG A 356 -6.84 -27.28 7.22
CA ARG A 356 -6.51 -26.06 6.48
C ARG A 356 -7.74 -25.60 5.69
N ASP A 357 -8.35 -24.52 6.16
CA ASP A 357 -9.45 -23.84 5.48
C ASP A 357 -8.91 -22.84 4.46
N LEU A 358 -9.38 -22.99 3.21
CA LEU A 358 -8.98 -22.18 2.06
C LEU A 358 -10.07 -21.17 1.65
N ALA A 359 -11.13 -21.01 2.44
CA ALA A 359 -12.18 -20.02 2.18
C ALA A 359 -11.62 -18.60 1.95
N GLY A 360 -10.58 -18.22 2.69
CA GLY A 360 -9.89 -16.94 2.51
C GLY A 360 -9.19 -16.81 1.15
N VAL A 361 -8.69 -17.90 0.57
CA VAL A 361 -8.10 -17.90 -0.78
C VAL A 361 -9.19 -17.69 -1.82
N TYR A 362 -10.32 -18.41 -1.69
CA TYR A 362 -11.45 -18.30 -2.62
C TYR A 362 -12.14 -16.94 -2.58
N ALA A 363 -12.12 -16.28 -1.42
CA ALA A 363 -12.66 -14.94 -1.24
C ALA A 363 -11.84 -13.84 -1.95
N GLN A 364 -10.65 -14.15 -2.47
CA GLN A 364 -9.74 -13.20 -3.13
C GLN A 364 -9.63 -13.49 -4.63
N PRO A 365 -10.40 -12.80 -5.51
CA PRO A 365 -10.46 -13.10 -6.94
C PRO A 365 -9.10 -13.10 -7.65
N ALA A 366 -8.20 -12.17 -7.29
CA ALA A 366 -6.88 -12.07 -7.90
C ALA A 366 -5.98 -13.27 -7.55
N THR A 367 -5.90 -13.64 -6.27
CA THR A 367 -5.12 -14.81 -5.82
C THR A 367 -5.68 -16.09 -6.40
N PHE A 368 -7.00 -16.24 -6.36
CA PHE A 368 -7.66 -17.43 -6.85
C PHE A 368 -7.51 -17.58 -8.37
N GLY A 369 -7.66 -16.48 -9.12
CA GLY A 369 -7.38 -16.42 -10.55
C GLY A 369 -5.93 -16.78 -10.87
N ALA A 370 -4.96 -16.20 -10.14
CA ALA A 370 -3.54 -16.51 -10.33
C ALA A 370 -3.22 -17.99 -10.03
N ALA A 371 -3.83 -18.57 -9.00
CA ALA A 371 -3.69 -19.98 -8.67
C ALA A 371 -4.20 -20.89 -9.79
N ALA A 372 -5.38 -20.58 -10.34
CA ALA A 372 -5.93 -21.33 -11.46
C ALA A 372 -5.02 -21.27 -12.70
N HIS A 373 -4.53 -20.08 -13.06
CA HIS A 373 -3.60 -19.92 -14.18
C HIS A 373 -2.27 -20.64 -13.94
N ALA A 374 -1.71 -20.58 -12.73
CA ALA A 374 -0.45 -21.24 -12.41
C ALA A 374 -0.55 -22.77 -12.54
N LEU A 375 -1.63 -23.38 -12.06
CA LEU A 375 -1.87 -24.81 -12.21
C LEU A 375 -2.07 -25.21 -13.68
N ALA A 376 -2.86 -24.46 -14.44
CA ALA A 376 -3.04 -24.71 -15.87
C ALA A 376 -1.70 -24.58 -16.64
N ALA A 377 -0.96 -23.49 -16.41
CA ALA A 377 0.31 -23.20 -17.07
C ALA A 377 1.40 -24.24 -16.73
N ALA A 378 1.40 -24.80 -15.52
CA ALA A 378 2.35 -25.82 -15.13
C ALA A 378 2.26 -27.08 -16.02
N TYR A 379 1.07 -27.39 -16.54
CA TYR A 379 0.84 -28.54 -17.42
C TYR A 379 0.74 -28.18 -18.91
N ARG A 380 0.54 -26.90 -19.26
CA ARG A 380 0.40 -26.43 -20.66
C ARG A 380 -0.64 -27.28 -21.40
N ASP A 381 -0.29 -27.81 -22.56
CA ASP A 381 -1.17 -28.67 -23.38
C ASP A 381 -1.13 -30.16 -23.02
N ALA A 382 -0.54 -30.53 -21.88
CA ALA A 382 -0.41 -31.94 -21.49
C ALA A 382 -1.74 -32.59 -21.06
N PHE A 383 -2.86 -31.89 -21.06
CA PHE A 383 -4.17 -32.40 -20.71
C PHE A 383 -5.27 -31.85 -21.63
N SER A 384 -6.31 -32.66 -21.86
CA SER A 384 -7.51 -32.31 -22.60
C SER A 384 -8.70 -32.00 -21.70
N HIS A 385 -8.74 -32.49 -20.46
CA HIS A 385 -9.86 -32.27 -19.51
C HIS A 385 -9.33 -31.98 -18.11
N VAL A 386 -10.08 -31.20 -17.34
CA VAL A 386 -9.86 -31.01 -15.90
C VAL A 386 -10.85 -31.88 -15.13
N VAL A 387 -10.35 -32.71 -14.21
CA VAL A 387 -11.19 -33.53 -13.33
C VAL A 387 -11.16 -32.92 -11.94
N ALA A 388 -12.31 -32.43 -11.48
CA ALA A 388 -12.45 -31.83 -10.15
C ALA A 388 -13.04 -32.83 -9.15
N VAL A 389 -12.42 -32.92 -7.98
CA VAL A 389 -12.71 -33.95 -6.97
C VAL A 389 -13.56 -33.40 -5.84
N GLU A 390 -14.82 -33.84 -5.74
CA GLU A 390 -15.75 -33.46 -4.66
C GLU A 390 -15.99 -31.94 -4.53
N ALA A 391 -16.86 -31.50 -3.62
CA ALA A 391 -17.29 -30.11 -3.46
C ALA A 391 -16.12 -29.12 -3.24
N ARG A 392 -15.04 -29.55 -2.58
CA ARG A 392 -13.85 -28.72 -2.36
C ARG A 392 -13.02 -28.55 -3.63
N GLY A 393 -12.76 -29.65 -4.35
CA GLY A 393 -12.06 -29.61 -5.63
C GLY A 393 -12.86 -28.93 -6.73
N PHE A 394 -14.20 -28.84 -6.62
CA PHE A 394 -15.05 -28.17 -7.61
C PHE A 394 -14.73 -26.70 -7.78
N THR A 395 -14.49 -25.97 -6.69
CA THR A 395 -14.16 -24.55 -6.74
C THR A 395 -12.89 -24.35 -7.57
N LEU A 396 -11.78 -24.98 -7.16
CA LEU A 396 -10.49 -24.85 -7.85
C LEU A 396 -10.51 -25.45 -9.25
N GLY A 397 -11.07 -26.65 -9.43
CA GLY A 397 -11.13 -27.34 -10.71
C GLY A 397 -11.93 -26.56 -11.76
N THR A 398 -13.02 -25.91 -11.36
CA THR A 398 -13.77 -25.01 -12.25
C THR A 398 -12.92 -23.84 -12.70
N ALA A 399 -12.19 -23.19 -11.77
CA ALA A 399 -11.33 -22.07 -12.11
C ALA A 399 -10.18 -22.49 -13.04
N VAL A 400 -9.55 -23.65 -12.81
CA VAL A 400 -8.49 -24.19 -13.68
C VAL A 400 -9.03 -24.54 -15.07
N ALA A 401 -10.21 -25.15 -15.16
CA ALA A 401 -10.85 -25.47 -16.44
C ALA A 401 -11.13 -24.21 -17.27
N LEU A 402 -11.66 -23.16 -16.64
CA LEU A 402 -11.88 -21.87 -17.27
C LEU A 402 -10.56 -21.21 -17.71
N ALA A 403 -9.56 -21.18 -16.83
CA ALA A 403 -8.24 -20.60 -17.14
C ALA A 403 -7.53 -21.33 -18.30
N ALA A 404 -7.72 -22.65 -18.42
CA ALA A 404 -7.13 -23.47 -19.48
C ALA A 404 -7.96 -23.52 -20.78
N GLY A 405 -9.22 -23.07 -20.74
CA GLY A 405 -10.18 -23.26 -21.83
C GLY A 405 -10.45 -24.74 -22.14
N LYS A 406 -10.50 -25.60 -21.11
CA LYS A 406 -10.69 -27.06 -21.25
C LYS A 406 -12.00 -27.52 -20.58
N PRO A 407 -12.62 -28.61 -21.04
CA PRO A 407 -13.78 -29.20 -20.38
C PRO A 407 -13.52 -29.58 -18.92
N LEU A 408 -14.55 -29.39 -18.08
CA LEU A 408 -14.57 -29.79 -16.67
C LEU A 408 -15.36 -31.08 -16.50
N VAL A 409 -14.80 -32.01 -15.74
CA VAL A 409 -15.42 -33.28 -15.33
C VAL A 409 -15.49 -33.32 -13.81
N LEU A 410 -16.65 -33.71 -13.29
CA LEU A 410 -16.90 -33.79 -11.85
C LEU A 410 -16.83 -35.24 -11.38
N VAL A 411 -16.05 -35.49 -10.34
CA VAL A 411 -16.04 -36.76 -9.60
C VAL A 411 -16.68 -36.56 -8.24
N ARG A 412 -17.64 -37.41 -7.88
CA ARG A 412 -18.50 -37.24 -6.70
C ARG A 412 -18.59 -38.49 -5.86
N LYS A 413 -19.02 -38.34 -4.61
CA LYS A 413 -19.48 -39.48 -3.81
C LYS A 413 -20.68 -40.18 -4.46
N ALA A 414 -20.84 -41.45 -4.13
CA ALA A 414 -21.88 -42.28 -4.70
C ALA A 414 -23.30 -41.68 -4.61
N GLY A 415 -24.08 -41.85 -5.68
CA GLY A 415 -25.48 -41.42 -5.77
C GLY A 415 -25.67 -39.92 -6.00
N LYS A 416 -24.63 -39.19 -6.44
CA LYS A 416 -24.70 -37.73 -6.71
C LYS A 416 -24.59 -37.36 -8.19
N LEU A 417 -24.35 -38.33 -9.08
CA LEU A 417 -24.28 -38.13 -10.52
C LEU A 417 -25.39 -38.92 -11.25
N PRO A 418 -25.95 -38.39 -12.35
CA PRO A 418 -26.93 -39.10 -13.17
C PRO A 418 -26.27 -39.94 -14.28
N GLY A 419 -27.02 -40.92 -14.80
CA GLY A 419 -26.62 -41.71 -15.97
C GLY A 419 -25.69 -42.89 -15.65
N PRO A 420 -25.05 -43.51 -16.67
CA PRO A 420 -24.08 -44.59 -16.47
C PRO A 420 -22.81 -44.08 -15.77
N LEU A 421 -22.41 -44.75 -14.69
CA LEU A 421 -21.32 -44.32 -13.82
C LEU A 421 -20.26 -45.41 -13.68
N ARG A 422 -19.00 -45.00 -13.67
CA ARG A 422 -17.89 -45.78 -13.14
C ARG A 422 -17.75 -45.47 -11.67
N SER A 423 -17.45 -46.49 -10.87
CA SER A 423 -17.28 -46.36 -9.43
C SER A 423 -15.95 -46.93 -8.99
N VAL A 424 -15.28 -46.27 -8.05
CA VAL A 424 -14.07 -46.78 -7.39
C VAL A 424 -14.26 -46.72 -5.89
N LYS A 425 -13.96 -47.84 -5.22
CA LYS A 425 -13.87 -47.91 -3.76
C LYS A 425 -12.46 -47.54 -3.31
N TYR A 426 -12.35 -46.81 -2.21
CA TYR A 426 -11.06 -46.50 -1.61
C TYR A 426 -11.15 -46.44 -0.08
N ASP A 427 -10.04 -46.82 0.55
CA ASP A 427 -9.93 -46.87 2.00
C ASP A 427 -9.67 -45.46 2.57
N LEU A 428 -10.49 -45.08 3.54
CA LEU A 428 -10.24 -43.96 4.43
C LEU A 428 -9.56 -44.47 5.71
N GLU A 429 -8.98 -43.55 6.49
CA GLU A 429 -8.39 -43.87 7.80
C GLU A 429 -9.40 -44.54 8.75
N TYR A 430 -10.70 -44.30 8.54
CA TYR A 430 -11.80 -45.01 9.19
C TYR A 430 -12.95 -45.21 8.20
N GLY A 431 -12.99 -46.37 7.51
CA GLY A 431 -14.09 -46.79 6.62
C GLY A 431 -13.72 -46.88 5.13
N GLU A 432 -14.69 -47.32 4.31
CA GLU A 432 -14.62 -47.27 2.83
C GLU A 432 -15.53 -46.15 2.31
N ASP A 433 -15.09 -45.42 1.28
CA ASP A 433 -15.94 -44.49 0.54
C ASP A 433 -15.88 -44.80 -0.97
N VAL A 434 -16.88 -44.31 -1.71
CA VAL A 434 -17.06 -44.60 -3.15
C VAL A 434 -17.10 -43.31 -3.93
N LEU A 435 -16.24 -43.21 -4.95
CA LEU A 435 -16.26 -42.11 -5.92
C LEU A 435 -16.80 -42.58 -7.26
N GLU A 436 -17.59 -41.72 -7.89
CA GLU A 436 -18.28 -41.93 -9.15
C GLU A 436 -17.92 -40.87 -10.18
N MET A 437 -17.85 -41.27 -11.44
CA MET A 437 -17.71 -40.41 -12.62
C MET A 437 -18.57 -40.98 -13.74
N GLN A 438 -19.17 -40.11 -14.56
CA GLN A 438 -19.94 -40.58 -15.72
C GLN A 438 -19.03 -41.29 -16.73
N GLU A 439 -19.49 -42.41 -17.28
CA GLU A 439 -18.70 -43.23 -18.22
C GLU A 439 -18.24 -42.46 -19.46
N SER A 440 -19.05 -41.51 -19.92
CA SER A 440 -18.80 -40.69 -21.10
C SER A 440 -18.07 -39.38 -20.79
N ALA A 441 -17.62 -39.14 -19.55
CA ALA A 441 -17.09 -37.85 -19.13
C ALA A 441 -15.74 -37.50 -19.76
N VAL A 442 -14.92 -38.51 -20.05
CA VAL A 442 -13.60 -38.35 -20.67
C VAL A 442 -13.49 -39.40 -21.78
N PRO A 443 -13.10 -39.01 -23.02
CA PRO A 443 -12.89 -39.97 -24.08
C PRO A 443 -11.68 -40.88 -23.79
N PRO A 444 -11.62 -42.11 -24.32
CA PRO A 444 -10.53 -43.06 -24.02
C PRO A 444 -9.12 -42.56 -24.38
N ASP A 445 -8.97 -41.70 -25.39
CA ASP A 445 -7.70 -41.06 -25.75
C ASP A 445 -7.44 -39.75 -24.98
N GLY A 446 -8.40 -39.34 -24.13
CA GLY A 446 -8.31 -38.16 -23.30
C GLY A 446 -7.19 -38.27 -22.26
N ARG A 447 -6.67 -37.11 -21.87
CA ARG A 447 -5.64 -37.01 -20.83
C ARG A 447 -6.05 -35.96 -19.82
N VAL A 448 -6.10 -36.30 -18.54
CA VAL A 448 -6.75 -35.42 -17.55
C VAL A 448 -5.77 -34.82 -16.56
N LEU A 449 -6.01 -33.57 -16.18
CA LEU A 449 -5.42 -32.93 -15.00
C LEU A 449 -6.42 -33.10 -13.84
N ILE A 450 -6.04 -33.82 -12.80
CA ILE A 450 -6.88 -34.05 -11.62
C ILE A 450 -6.60 -32.94 -10.60
N VAL A 451 -7.64 -32.22 -10.17
CA VAL A 451 -7.54 -31.02 -9.34
C VAL A 451 -8.35 -31.18 -8.06
N ASP A 452 -7.71 -30.85 -6.94
CA ASP A 452 -8.33 -30.75 -5.61
C ASP A 452 -7.69 -29.59 -4.85
N ASP A 453 -8.28 -29.14 -3.76
CA ASP A 453 -7.74 -27.98 -3.05
C ASP A 453 -6.58 -28.31 -2.10
N VAL A 454 -6.65 -29.44 -1.41
CA VAL A 454 -5.62 -29.88 -0.45
C VAL A 454 -5.15 -31.31 -0.72
N LEU A 455 -3.84 -31.52 -0.84
CA LEU A 455 -3.23 -32.84 -0.79
C LEU A 455 -2.83 -33.21 0.64
N ALA A 456 -3.62 -34.11 1.25
CA ALA A 456 -3.27 -34.76 2.51
C ALA A 456 -2.59 -36.12 2.27
N THR A 457 -3.27 -37.24 2.56
CA THR A 457 -2.74 -38.60 2.35
C THR A 457 -2.71 -39.03 0.88
N GLY A 458 -3.38 -38.30 -0.01
CA GLY A 458 -3.49 -38.60 -1.44
C GLY A 458 -4.44 -39.76 -1.81
N GLY A 459 -5.18 -40.32 -0.84
CA GLY A 459 -6.10 -41.46 -1.10
C GLY A 459 -7.18 -41.14 -2.12
N THR A 460 -7.86 -40.01 -1.95
CA THR A 460 -8.92 -39.54 -2.86
C THR A 460 -8.40 -39.34 -4.27
N LEU A 461 -7.30 -38.59 -4.44
CA LEU A 461 -6.69 -38.33 -5.74
C LEU A 461 -6.22 -39.61 -6.44
N ALA A 462 -5.66 -40.58 -5.69
CA ALA A 462 -5.27 -41.87 -6.24
C ALA A 462 -6.48 -42.69 -6.72
N ALA A 463 -7.59 -42.66 -5.98
CA ALA A 463 -8.83 -43.31 -6.38
C ALA A 463 -9.38 -42.70 -7.68
N VAL A 464 -9.36 -41.36 -7.80
CA VAL A 464 -9.77 -40.68 -9.04
C VAL A 464 -8.86 -41.03 -10.21
N ALA A 465 -7.55 -41.09 -10.01
CA ALA A 465 -6.63 -41.53 -11.06
C ALA A 465 -6.93 -42.96 -11.53
N LYS A 466 -7.20 -43.88 -10.59
CA LYS A 466 -7.63 -45.24 -10.92
C LYS A 466 -8.91 -45.23 -11.77
N LEU A 467 -9.93 -44.48 -11.35
CA LEU A 467 -11.21 -44.34 -12.05
C LEU A 467 -11.02 -43.84 -13.51
N VAL A 468 -10.14 -42.88 -13.71
CA VAL A 468 -9.78 -42.33 -15.03
C VAL A 468 -9.07 -43.40 -15.87
N THR A 469 -8.09 -44.10 -15.31
CA THR A 469 -7.30 -45.10 -16.04
C THR A 469 -8.10 -46.35 -16.40
N GLU A 470 -8.98 -46.83 -15.51
CA GLU A 470 -9.95 -47.90 -15.83
C GLU A 470 -10.97 -47.43 -16.87
N GLY A 471 -11.18 -46.11 -16.96
CA GLY A 471 -11.85 -45.37 -18.03
C GLY A 471 -11.26 -45.54 -19.43
N GLY A 472 -9.98 -45.91 -19.51
CA GLY A 472 -9.18 -45.91 -20.72
C GLY A 472 -8.36 -44.62 -20.92
N ALA A 473 -8.70 -43.54 -20.22
CA ALA A 473 -8.05 -42.23 -20.34
C ALA A 473 -6.71 -42.16 -19.56
N GLY A 474 -5.82 -41.27 -19.99
CA GLY A 474 -4.54 -41.03 -19.34
C GLY A 474 -4.60 -39.97 -18.23
N VAL A 475 -3.69 -40.04 -17.25
CA VAL A 475 -3.51 -39.01 -16.22
C VAL A 475 -2.29 -38.16 -16.57
N ALA A 476 -2.51 -36.86 -16.85
CA ALA A 476 -1.43 -35.89 -17.09
C ALA A 476 -0.67 -35.55 -15.80
N GLY A 477 -1.39 -35.52 -14.68
CA GLY A 477 -0.87 -35.25 -13.36
C GLY A 477 -1.93 -34.68 -12.42
N PHE A 478 -1.45 -34.08 -11.33
CA PHE A 478 -2.27 -33.56 -10.24
C PHE A 478 -1.96 -32.09 -9.95
N GLY A 479 -2.98 -31.30 -9.63
CA GLY A 479 -2.85 -29.90 -9.22
C GLY A 479 -3.57 -29.63 -7.90
N VAL A 480 -2.88 -29.04 -6.92
CA VAL A 480 -3.47 -28.63 -5.64
C VAL A 480 -3.03 -27.23 -5.20
N LEU A 481 -3.87 -26.54 -4.42
CA LEU A 481 -3.48 -25.27 -3.79
C LEU A 481 -2.45 -25.52 -2.68
N LEU A 482 -2.71 -26.51 -1.82
CA LEU A 482 -1.90 -26.78 -0.64
C LEU A 482 -1.56 -28.26 -0.50
N GLU A 483 -0.28 -28.58 -0.29
CA GLU A 483 0.21 -29.90 0.10
C GLU A 483 0.54 -29.95 1.60
N LEU A 484 0.13 -31.01 2.29
CA LEU A 484 0.56 -31.33 3.65
C LEU A 484 1.67 -32.40 3.60
N ALA A 485 2.93 -31.97 3.51
CA ALA A 485 4.06 -32.86 3.17
C ALA A 485 4.23 -34.05 4.14
N GLY A 486 3.89 -33.86 5.41
CA GLY A 486 4.01 -34.88 6.46
C GLY A 486 3.08 -36.10 6.31
N LEU A 487 2.09 -36.04 5.40
CA LEU A 487 1.06 -37.08 5.25
C LEU A 487 1.32 -38.06 4.09
N GLY A 488 2.44 -37.90 3.37
CA GLY A 488 2.89 -38.89 2.37
C GLY A 488 2.11 -38.91 1.06
N GLY A 489 1.26 -37.90 0.79
CA GLY A 489 0.45 -37.82 -0.42
C GLY A 489 1.25 -37.88 -1.72
N VAL A 490 2.36 -37.14 -1.81
CA VAL A 490 3.25 -37.14 -3.00
C VAL A 490 3.76 -38.54 -3.32
N ARG A 491 4.19 -39.29 -2.30
CA ARG A 491 4.69 -40.65 -2.46
C ARG A 491 3.60 -41.59 -2.98
N ARG A 492 2.35 -41.40 -2.53
CA ARG A 492 1.21 -42.22 -2.98
C ARG A 492 0.84 -41.97 -4.45
N LEU A 493 1.05 -40.75 -4.95
CA LEU A 493 0.68 -40.37 -6.32
C LEU A 493 1.79 -40.63 -7.35
N HIS A 494 2.99 -41.03 -6.92
CA HIS A 494 4.07 -41.44 -7.81
C HIS A 494 3.64 -42.64 -8.68
N PRO A 495 3.98 -42.70 -9.99
CA PRO A 495 4.93 -41.85 -10.72
C PRO A 495 4.32 -40.59 -11.37
N HIS A 496 3.06 -40.27 -11.11
CA HIS A 496 2.44 -39.11 -11.75
C HIS A 496 3.05 -37.80 -11.24
N ARG A 497 3.14 -36.83 -12.15
CA ARG A 497 3.55 -35.47 -11.81
C ARG A 497 2.49 -34.83 -10.91
N LEU A 498 2.94 -34.10 -9.90
CA LEU A 498 2.12 -33.31 -8.98
C LEU A 498 2.67 -31.88 -8.94
N VAL A 499 1.77 -30.91 -8.95
CA VAL A 499 2.06 -29.49 -8.72
C VAL A 499 1.23 -29.03 -7.54
N ALA A 500 1.91 -28.63 -6.46
CA ALA A 500 1.31 -27.94 -5.33
C ALA A 500 1.77 -26.48 -5.35
N LEU A 501 0.83 -25.53 -5.22
CA LEU A 501 1.16 -24.11 -5.22
C LEU A 501 1.75 -23.65 -3.88
N ARG A 502 1.47 -24.37 -2.79
CA ARG A 502 2.09 -24.20 -1.48
C ARG A 502 2.30 -25.57 -0.82
N THR A 503 3.46 -25.80 -0.20
CA THR A 503 3.74 -27.02 0.58
C THR A 503 3.92 -26.71 2.07
N ASP A 504 2.96 -27.09 2.89
CA ASP A 504 3.04 -27.02 4.34
C ASP A 504 3.98 -28.11 4.88
N ARG A 505 5.01 -27.68 5.62
CA ARG A 505 6.04 -28.55 6.22
C ARG A 505 5.95 -28.59 7.74
N SER A 506 4.90 -28.00 8.32
CA SER A 506 4.71 -27.84 9.78
C SER A 506 3.99 -28.98 10.49
#